data_AF-A0AA40FNI7-F1
#
_entry.id   AF-A0AA40FNI7-F1
#
_cell.length_a   1.000
_cell.length_b   1.000
_cell.length_c   1.000
_cell.angle_alpha   90.00
_cell.angle_beta   90.00
_cell.angle_gamma   90.00
#
_symmetry.space_group_name_H-M   'P 1'
#
loop_
_entity.id
_entity.type
_entity.pdbx_description
1 polymer ?
#
loop_
_entity_poly.entity_id
_entity_poly.type
_entity_poly.pdbx_seq_one_letter_code
_entity_poly.pdbx_strand_id
1 'polypeptide(L)'
;MAEREPQEKRKKQAVISDFVYSTKFQKLFAEHWHTRTDIKTNNLEIISKPFRVCRISNFICNEELMDEIKNELLDVRIRRNCIDLYQFEQTEDLVSIDREILNLLYMTFQADLTEWMERNTKIRLSKKISMASSCYYDTDYLLCHDDNMGDRKIAFVLYLSKDWTEDDGGALDLFDTDENNLPKNVVKSLIPEYNSLVFFEVVENSYHQVAEITSPDKSRWSINGWLHGPLRPRVWRPRTEILSTYIDPVPERVDLDYWVSECYLFPKIIKQIQQDVETSSYTLLSHYLKDEIYETLQTDVASEAIVWKKVGPADIRNYEVADEETLPDLLKQFYNMFKSISMFQLLKDYTELDLVVSEDEITKPRMQIELQRWTSGSYTLICDKLLDNEPYTYINDECYTSTIYSSETEEVQSNNSNDDEDNKNNTISECNTPVSTTEHKELDENDLLIVQSKCARTVSKNLLMSSPLKLKSSSPQKPRYRDTDESDVSDIADYLSDDCSDLEEGPGVLDVIMQFNTSHISDDHTIDYVNPKEQDGVLIQVPSKDNHLCLVFKNVTVTRLHKYVNHYCTDYFYNLICTYYED
;
A
#
# COMPACT_ATOMS: atom_id res chain seq x y z
N MET A 1 -55.46 32.09 38.12
CA MET A 1 -54.07 31.81 38.51
C MET A 1 -53.89 30.31 38.42
N ALA A 2 -53.20 29.83 37.38
CA ALA A 2 -52.73 28.47 37.29
C ALA A 2 -51.21 28.58 37.37
N GLU A 3 -50.63 28.11 38.47
CA GLU A 3 -49.20 28.06 38.70
C GLU A 3 -48.58 27.15 37.63
N ARG A 4 -47.66 27.70 36.83
CA ARG A 4 -46.79 26.90 35.97
C ARG A 4 -45.74 26.27 36.86
N GLU A 5 -45.74 24.94 36.93
CA GLU A 5 -44.66 24.18 37.54
C GLU A 5 -43.31 24.54 36.89
N PRO A 6 -42.20 24.59 37.65
CA PRO A 6 -40.89 24.89 37.08
C PRO A 6 -40.45 23.69 36.24
N GLN A 7 -40.15 23.92 34.95
CA GLN A 7 -39.41 22.96 34.15
C GLN A 7 -38.12 22.59 34.87
N GLU A 8 -37.98 21.32 35.25
CA GLU A 8 -36.74 20.77 35.76
C GLU A 8 -35.62 21.07 34.78
N LYS A 9 -34.58 21.77 35.25
CA LYS A 9 -33.35 21.96 34.48
C LYS A 9 -32.81 20.57 34.16
N ARG A 10 -32.89 20.14 32.90
CA ARG A 10 -32.19 18.95 32.38
C ARG A 10 -30.75 19.00 32.90
N LYS A 11 -30.39 18.08 33.79
CA LYS A 11 -29.00 17.91 34.22
C LYS A 11 -28.19 17.64 32.95
N LYS A 12 -27.06 18.31 32.75
CA LYS A 12 -26.10 17.94 31.70
C LYS A 12 -25.83 16.44 31.86
N GLN A 13 -26.12 15.66 30.83
CA GLN A 13 -25.80 14.24 30.81
C GLN A 13 -24.28 14.13 30.83
N ALA A 14 -23.73 13.58 31.91
CA ALA A 14 -22.29 13.37 32.03
C ALA A 14 -21.92 12.24 31.08
N VAL A 15 -21.01 12.50 30.12
CA VAL A 15 -20.55 11.50 29.14
C VAL A 15 -19.27 10.82 29.65
N ILE A 16 -18.29 11.61 30.08
CA ILE A 16 -17.03 11.11 30.63
C ILE A 16 -17.20 10.78 32.12
N SER A 17 -16.60 9.68 32.56
CA SER A 17 -16.60 9.22 33.95
C SER A 17 -16.06 10.26 34.93
N ASP A 18 -16.77 10.47 36.05
CA ASP A 18 -16.43 11.47 37.08
C ASP A 18 -15.01 11.33 37.65
N PHE A 19 -14.47 10.11 37.73
CA PHE A 19 -13.14 9.87 38.28
C PHE A 19 -12.04 10.55 37.46
N VAL A 20 -12.25 10.74 36.15
CA VAL A 20 -11.32 11.42 35.23
C VAL A 20 -11.12 12.88 35.63
N TYR A 21 -12.16 13.51 36.19
CA TYR A 21 -12.11 14.87 36.71
C TYR A 21 -11.63 14.97 38.15
N SER A 22 -11.46 13.85 38.86
CA SER A 22 -11.01 13.87 40.25
C SER A 22 -9.58 14.45 40.36
N THR A 23 -9.34 15.28 41.37
CA THR A 23 -8.01 15.89 41.60
C THR A 23 -6.94 14.84 41.83
N LYS A 24 -7.30 13.69 42.44
CA LYS A 24 -6.36 12.58 42.67
C LYS A 24 -5.91 11.96 41.35
N PHE A 25 -6.85 11.67 40.44
CA PHE A 25 -6.55 11.08 39.13
C PHE A 25 -5.72 12.02 38.26
N GLN A 26 -6.14 13.28 38.14
CA GLN A 26 -5.42 14.28 37.34
C GLN A 26 -3.99 14.52 37.83
N LYS A 27 -3.77 14.56 39.16
CA LYS A 27 -2.42 14.67 39.73
C LYS A 27 -1.55 13.46 39.40
N LEU A 28 -2.08 12.25 39.55
CA LEU A 28 -1.38 11.01 39.23
C LEU A 28 -1.00 10.95 37.75
N PHE A 29 -1.96 11.26 36.87
CA PHE A 29 -1.72 11.33 35.43
C PHE A 29 -0.63 12.37 35.10
N ALA A 30 -0.79 13.61 35.57
CA ALA A 30 0.13 14.70 35.24
C ALA A 30 1.54 14.44 35.76
N GLU A 31 1.69 13.85 36.96
CA GLU A 31 2.98 13.43 37.49
C GLU A 31 3.69 12.49 36.51
N HIS A 32 3.10 11.34 36.21
CA HIS A 32 3.71 10.31 35.36
C HIS A 32 3.89 10.75 33.90
N TRP A 33 2.93 11.50 33.34
CA TRP A 33 3.00 12.03 31.98
C TRP A 33 4.16 13.01 31.78
N HIS A 34 4.41 13.86 32.78
CA HIS A 34 5.48 14.86 32.73
C HIS A 34 6.85 14.32 33.15
N THR A 35 6.90 13.38 34.10
CA THR A 35 8.16 12.72 34.51
C THR A 35 8.58 11.61 33.54
N ARG A 36 7.74 11.26 32.56
CA ARG A 36 7.96 10.17 31.60
C ARG A 36 8.23 8.84 32.31
N THR A 37 7.39 8.51 33.28
CA THR A 37 7.51 7.28 34.06
C THR A 37 6.30 6.39 33.87
N ASP A 38 6.55 5.11 33.58
CA ASP A 38 5.49 4.12 33.39
C ASP A 38 4.65 3.95 34.66
N ILE A 39 3.36 3.69 34.50
CA ILE A 39 2.46 3.30 35.58
C ILE A 39 1.33 2.44 35.01
N LYS A 40 0.88 1.45 35.78
CA LYS A 40 -0.33 0.68 35.50
C LYS A 40 -1.16 0.52 36.77
N THR A 41 -2.39 0.99 36.71
CA THR A 41 -3.42 0.88 37.75
C THR A 41 -4.71 0.37 37.10
N ASN A 42 -5.77 0.17 37.89
CA ASN A 42 -7.06 -0.32 37.36
C ASN A 42 -7.71 0.60 36.31
N ASN A 43 -7.45 1.90 36.35
CA ASN A 43 -8.11 2.90 35.49
C ASN A 43 -7.15 3.73 34.65
N LEU A 44 -5.84 3.55 34.82
CA LEU A 44 -4.81 4.34 34.17
C LEU A 44 -3.59 3.47 33.87
N GLU A 45 -3.14 3.50 32.63
CA GLU A 45 -1.85 2.98 32.20
C GLU A 45 -1.13 4.05 31.38
N ILE A 46 0.10 4.38 31.75
CA ILE A 46 0.98 5.27 30.99
C ILE A 46 2.23 4.48 30.61
N ILE A 47 2.57 4.53 29.33
CA ILE A 47 3.74 3.93 28.74
C ILE A 47 4.60 5.08 28.23
N SER A 48 5.83 5.18 28.72
CA SER A 48 6.75 6.29 28.40
C SER A 48 7.62 6.05 27.17
N LYS A 49 7.75 4.79 26.74
CA LYS A 49 8.58 4.35 25.61
C LYS A 49 7.79 3.41 24.70
N PRO A 50 7.96 3.48 23.36
CA PRO A 50 8.96 4.28 22.62
C PRO A 50 8.63 5.79 22.60
N PHE A 51 7.35 6.13 22.74
CA PHE A 51 6.84 7.47 22.98
C PHE A 51 5.72 7.40 24.03
N ARG A 52 5.18 8.56 24.44
CA ARG A 52 4.19 8.62 25.50
C ARG A 52 2.82 8.19 25.01
N VAL A 53 2.32 7.09 25.55
CA VAL A 53 0.96 6.59 25.33
C VAL A 53 0.25 6.48 26.68
N CYS A 54 -1.02 6.86 26.73
CA CYS A 54 -1.86 6.73 27.89
C CYS A 54 -3.15 5.99 27.54
N ARG A 55 -3.56 5.08 28.43
CA ARG A 55 -4.84 4.38 28.39
C ARG A 55 -5.64 4.70 29.66
N ILE A 56 -6.87 5.18 29.48
CA ILE A 56 -7.83 5.41 30.56
C ILE A 56 -8.97 4.40 30.40
N SER A 57 -9.08 3.45 31.32
CA SER A 57 -10.14 2.43 31.32
C SER A 57 -11.43 2.94 31.97
N ASN A 58 -12.58 2.46 31.49
CA ASN A 58 -13.92 2.90 31.89
C ASN A 58 -14.13 4.40 31.63
N PHE A 59 -13.76 4.86 30.43
CA PHE A 59 -13.71 6.29 30.10
C PHE A 59 -15.10 6.94 30.01
N ILE A 60 -16.05 6.28 29.34
CA ILE A 60 -17.46 6.66 29.28
C ILE A 60 -18.17 6.19 30.55
N CYS A 61 -19.06 7.04 31.07
CA CYS A 61 -19.61 6.97 32.43
C CYS A 61 -20.41 5.70 32.76
N ASN A 62 -21.02 5.07 31.76
CA ASN A 62 -21.80 3.85 31.92
C ASN A 62 -21.86 3.06 30.60
N GLU A 63 -22.23 1.77 30.71
CA GLU A 63 -22.34 0.87 29.57
C GLU A 63 -23.55 1.17 28.68
N GLU A 64 -24.65 1.71 29.23
CA GLU A 64 -25.85 2.07 28.46
C GLU A 64 -25.52 3.09 27.36
N LEU A 65 -24.75 4.13 27.70
CA LEU A 65 -24.29 5.14 26.75
C LEU A 65 -23.31 4.57 25.71
N MET A 66 -22.45 3.63 26.11
CA MET A 66 -21.56 2.93 25.17
C MET A 66 -22.36 2.10 24.15
N ASP A 67 -23.41 1.41 24.60
CA ASP A 67 -24.29 0.64 23.74
C ASP A 67 -25.13 1.56 22.83
N GLU A 68 -25.60 2.72 23.33
CA GLU A 68 -26.27 3.76 22.54
C GLU A 68 -25.36 4.33 21.44
N ILE A 69 -24.11 4.69 21.76
CA ILE A 69 -23.10 5.14 20.79
C ILE A 69 -22.93 4.08 19.69
N LYS A 70 -22.73 2.82 20.09
CA LYS A 70 -22.54 1.73 19.13
C LYS A 70 -23.77 1.51 18.26
N ASN A 71 -24.98 1.59 18.82
CA ASN A 71 -26.22 1.43 18.06
C ASN A 71 -26.41 2.55 17.03
N GLU A 72 -26.14 3.81 17.38
CA GLU A 72 -26.20 4.90 16.39
C GLU A 72 -25.19 4.70 15.26
N LEU A 73 -23.97 4.23 15.56
CA LEU A 73 -22.95 3.95 14.54
C LEU A 73 -23.35 2.84 13.56
N LEU A 74 -24.11 1.83 13.99
CA LEU A 74 -24.60 0.77 13.09
C LEU A 74 -25.54 1.31 12.01
N ASP A 75 -26.19 2.45 12.25
CA ASP A 75 -27.10 3.12 11.31
C ASP A 75 -26.42 4.22 10.47
N VAL A 76 -25.11 4.43 10.65
CA VAL A 76 -24.32 5.40 9.89
C VAL A 76 -23.76 4.74 8.63
N ARG A 77 -23.71 5.49 7.53
CA ARG A 77 -23.09 5.02 6.29
C ARG A 77 -21.58 4.86 6.50
N ILE A 78 -21.07 3.69 6.13
CA ILE A 78 -19.66 3.34 6.22
C ILE A 78 -19.11 3.14 4.80
N ARG A 79 -17.85 3.53 4.59
CA ARG A 79 -17.09 3.30 3.37
C ARG A 79 -15.98 2.31 3.66
N ARG A 80 -15.86 1.26 2.84
CA ARG A 80 -14.69 0.40 2.82
C ARG A 80 -13.53 1.14 2.16
N ASN A 81 -12.44 1.32 2.90
CA ASN A 81 -11.20 1.82 2.37
C ASN A 81 -10.21 0.65 2.24
N CYS A 82 -9.51 0.58 1.13
CA CYS A 82 -8.50 -0.45 0.87
C CYS A 82 -7.41 0.19 0.00
N ILE A 83 -6.29 0.49 0.63
CA ILE A 83 -5.06 0.97 -0.01
C ILE A 83 -3.88 0.13 0.51
N ASP A 84 -2.68 0.41 0.05
CA ASP A 84 -1.46 -0.27 0.50
C ASP A 84 -1.26 -0.17 2.03
N LEU A 85 -1.44 1.03 2.61
CA LEU A 85 -1.23 1.29 4.03
C LEU A 85 -2.29 0.62 4.93
N TYR A 86 -3.54 0.51 4.47
CA TYR A 86 -4.62 0.05 5.32
C TYR A 86 -5.81 -0.53 4.55
N GLN A 87 -6.52 -1.41 5.23
CA GLN A 87 -7.86 -1.80 4.83
C GLN A 87 -8.78 -1.90 6.05
N PHE A 88 -9.87 -1.15 6.02
CA PHE A 88 -10.91 -1.15 7.06
C PHE A 88 -12.13 -0.37 6.58
N GLU A 89 -13.19 -0.42 7.37
CA GLU A 89 -14.43 0.32 7.17
C GLU A 89 -14.44 1.60 8.02
N GLN A 90 -14.77 2.75 7.43
CA GLN A 90 -14.78 4.04 8.13
C GLN A 90 -16.04 4.86 7.83
N THR A 91 -16.52 5.60 8.82
CA THR A 91 -17.53 6.65 8.61
C THR A 91 -16.90 7.91 8.02
N GLU A 92 -17.72 8.84 7.54
CA GLU A 92 -17.30 10.24 7.43
C GLU A 92 -17.01 10.82 8.83
N ASP A 93 -16.45 12.04 8.88
CA ASP A 93 -16.23 12.74 10.15
C ASP A 93 -17.55 12.88 10.92
N LEU A 94 -17.53 12.52 12.19
CA LEU A 94 -18.70 12.54 13.07
C LEU A 94 -19.31 13.94 13.21
N VAL A 95 -18.59 15.02 12.88
CA VAL A 95 -19.14 16.38 12.82
C VAL A 95 -20.23 16.53 11.73
N SER A 96 -20.17 15.75 10.65
CA SER A 96 -21.15 15.81 9.55
C SER A 96 -22.38 14.93 9.81
N ILE A 97 -22.36 14.11 10.86
CA ILE A 97 -23.39 13.09 11.13
C ILE A 97 -24.41 13.61 12.14
N ASP A 98 -25.66 13.78 11.67
CA ASP A 98 -26.77 14.22 12.53
C ASP A 98 -27.40 13.04 13.30
N ARG A 99 -26.82 12.73 14.47
CA ARG A 99 -27.33 11.76 15.45
C ARG A 99 -27.15 12.29 16.87
N GLU A 100 -28.13 12.08 17.75
CA GLU A 100 -28.19 12.79 19.04
C GLU A 100 -27.04 12.41 19.97
N ILE A 101 -26.74 11.11 20.09
CA ILE A 101 -25.70 10.62 21.00
C ILE A 101 -24.30 10.86 20.42
N LEU A 102 -24.10 10.67 19.11
CA LEU A 102 -22.83 11.00 18.45
C LEU A 102 -22.52 12.51 18.52
N ASN A 103 -23.52 13.37 18.33
CA ASN A 103 -23.35 14.82 18.50
C ASN A 103 -22.97 15.18 19.95
N LEU A 104 -23.62 14.54 20.94
CA LEU A 104 -23.29 14.73 22.35
C LEU A 104 -21.84 14.29 22.65
N LEU A 105 -21.41 13.15 22.10
CA LEU A 105 -20.04 12.65 22.23
C LEU A 105 -19.03 13.61 21.58
N TYR A 106 -19.28 14.05 20.35
CA TYR A 106 -18.45 15.00 19.62
C TYR A 106 -18.27 16.30 20.40
N MET A 107 -19.36 16.90 20.87
CA MET A 107 -19.30 18.15 21.63
C MET A 107 -18.56 17.97 22.97
N THR A 108 -18.70 16.81 23.60
CA THR A 108 -17.95 16.48 24.83
C THR A 108 -16.45 16.37 24.54
N PHE A 109 -16.06 15.71 23.45
CA PHE A 109 -14.66 15.58 23.08
C PHE A 109 -14.08 16.95 22.68
N GLN A 110 -14.81 17.72 21.86
CA GLN A 110 -14.38 19.04 21.42
C GLN A 110 -14.18 20.02 22.58
N ALA A 111 -15.08 20.03 23.57
CA ALA A 111 -15.03 20.97 24.69
C ALA A 111 -14.30 20.39 25.90
N ASP A 112 -14.89 19.38 26.54
CA ASP A 112 -14.47 18.91 27.86
C ASP A 112 -13.16 18.12 27.78
N LEU A 113 -13.01 17.23 26.78
CA LEU A 113 -11.78 16.46 26.60
C LEU A 113 -10.62 17.35 26.16
N THR A 114 -10.83 18.25 25.19
CA THR A 114 -9.80 19.22 24.78
C THR A 114 -9.29 20.04 25.96
N GLU A 115 -10.18 20.59 26.80
CA GLU A 115 -9.78 21.36 27.98
C GLU A 115 -9.04 20.48 29.00
N TRP A 116 -9.50 19.26 29.22
CA TRP A 116 -8.82 18.30 30.09
C TRP A 116 -7.42 17.96 29.57
N MET A 117 -7.28 17.73 28.26
CA MET A 117 -6.01 17.40 27.60
C MET A 117 -5.02 18.56 27.68
N GLU A 118 -5.42 19.80 27.32
CA GLU A 118 -4.54 20.98 27.43
C GLU A 118 -4.06 21.17 28.87
N ARG A 119 -4.98 21.06 29.84
CA ARG A 119 -4.67 21.26 31.25
C ARG A 119 -3.67 20.24 31.77
N ASN A 120 -3.84 18.96 31.42
CA ASN A 120 -3.08 17.85 32.02
C ASN A 120 -1.82 17.48 31.23
N THR A 121 -1.82 17.60 29.90
CA THR A 121 -0.65 17.27 29.06
C THR A 121 0.27 18.46 28.83
N LYS A 122 -0.23 19.70 29.03
CA LYS A 122 0.42 20.97 28.67
C LYS A 122 0.73 21.14 27.19
N ILE A 123 0.09 20.34 26.34
CA ILE A 123 0.12 20.51 24.89
C ILE A 123 -0.93 21.57 24.54
N ARG A 124 -0.54 22.56 23.74
CA ARG A 124 -1.46 23.60 23.26
C ARG A 124 -2.30 23.03 22.13
N LEU A 125 -3.62 23.08 22.30
CA LEU A 125 -4.59 22.59 21.34
C LEU A 125 -5.39 23.76 20.77
N SER A 126 -6.03 23.50 19.64
CA SER A 126 -7.13 24.29 19.14
C SER A 126 -8.43 23.63 19.61
N LYS A 127 -9.57 24.26 19.35
CA LYS A 127 -10.89 23.61 19.56
C LYS A 127 -11.32 22.78 18.34
N LYS A 128 -10.42 22.58 17.37
CA LYS A 128 -10.65 21.71 16.22
C LYS A 128 -10.35 20.27 16.65
N ILE A 129 -11.27 19.38 16.31
CA ILE A 129 -11.16 17.94 16.46
C ILE A 129 -11.61 17.33 15.14
N SER A 130 -10.87 16.34 14.64
CA SER A 130 -11.34 15.44 13.59
C SER A 130 -11.62 14.10 14.26
N MET A 131 -12.80 13.52 14.02
CA MET A 131 -13.23 12.31 14.72
C MET A 131 -14.09 11.44 13.81
N ALA A 132 -13.72 10.17 13.64
CA ALA A 132 -14.46 9.20 12.83
C ALA A 132 -14.59 7.87 13.57
N SER A 133 -15.54 7.03 13.14
CA SER A 133 -15.61 5.65 13.59
C SER A 133 -14.97 4.73 12.56
N SER A 134 -14.19 3.77 13.04
CA SER A 134 -13.57 2.71 12.25
C SER A 134 -14.03 1.34 12.72
N CYS A 135 -14.27 0.44 11.77
CA CYS A 135 -14.61 -0.95 11.97
C CYS A 135 -13.61 -1.83 11.20
N TYR A 136 -12.92 -2.72 11.93
CA TYR A 136 -11.99 -3.69 11.35
C TYR A 136 -12.60 -5.09 11.48
N TYR A 137 -12.66 -5.81 10.37
CA TYR A 137 -13.03 -7.22 10.28
C TYR A 137 -11.80 -8.09 10.08
N ASP A 138 -12.01 -9.39 10.00
CA ASP A 138 -11.00 -10.36 9.62
C ASP A 138 -10.12 -9.92 8.45
N THR A 139 -8.81 -10.11 8.58
CA THR A 139 -7.73 -9.64 7.70
C THR A 139 -7.49 -8.13 7.68
N ASP A 140 -8.33 -7.30 8.31
CA ASP A 140 -8.15 -5.85 8.31
C ASP A 140 -6.95 -5.39 9.14
N TYR A 141 -6.31 -4.30 8.70
CA TYR A 141 -5.11 -3.75 9.32
C TYR A 141 -4.95 -2.26 8.99
N LEU A 142 -4.06 -1.59 9.73
CA LEU A 142 -3.50 -0.28 9.39
C LEU A 142 -2.01 -0.33 9.72
N LEU A 143 -1.15 -0.35 8.71
CA LEU A 143 0.29 -0.60 8.84
C LEU A 143 1.04 0.59 9.46
N CYS A 144 2.35 0.42 9.65
CA CYS A 144 3.21 1.37 10.37
C CYS A 144 3.17 2.80 9.78
N HIS A 145 2.74 3.76 10.59
CA HIS A 145 2.70 5.21 10.29
C HIS A 145 2.88 6.03 11.58
N ASP A 146 3.05 7.35 11.51
CA ASP A 146 3.39 8.20 12.67
C ASP A 146 2.34 9.27 13.05
N ASP A 147 1.28 9.42 12.25
CA ASP A 147 0.25 10.48 12.36
C ASP A 147 0.76 11.93 12.30
N ASN A 148 2.03 12.15 11.97
CA ASN A 148 2.71 13.44 12.06
C ASN A 148 2.40 14.35 10.85
N MET A 149 1.12 14.69 10.69
CA MET A 149 0.60 15.48 9.58
C MET A 149 -0.02 16.80 10.08
N GLY A 150 0.34 17.89 9.40
CA GLY A 150 -0.27 19.21 9.57
C GLY A 150 -0.32 19.72 11.02
N ASP A 151 -1.55 19.95 11.50
CA ASP A 151 -1.84 20.56 12.80
C ASP A 151 -2.17 19.54 13.89
N ARG A 152 -2.09 18.24 13.62
CA ARG A 152 -2.33 17.16 14.60
C ARG A 152 -1.38 17.28 15.80
N LYS A 153 -1.88 16.98 17.01
CA LYS A 153 -1.11 17.06 18.27
C LYS A 153 -1.31 15.88 19.19
N ILE A 154 -2.54 15.39 19.32
CA ILE A 154 -2.86 14.22 20.15
C ILE A 154 -3.77 13.32 19.34
N ALA A 155 -3.31 12.12 19.03
CA ALA A 155 -4.15 11.07 18.46
C ALA A 155 -4.89 10.35 19.60
N PHE A 156 -6.12 9.92 19.35
CA PHE A 156 -6.90 9.17 20.32
C PHE A 156 -7.71 8.05 19.65
N VAL A 157 -8.01 7.01 20.43
CA VAL A 157 -8.84 5.87 20.07
C VAL A 157 -9.69 5.47 21.27
N LEU A 158 -11.01 5.49 21.12
CA LEU A 158 -11.99 4.96 22.07
C LEU A 158 -12.49 3.61 21.56
N TYR A 159 -12.22 2.54 22.32
CA TYR A 159 -12.58 1.18 21.93
C TYR A 159 -14.01 0.79 22.35
N LEU A 160 -14.78 0.27 21.39
CA LEU A 160 -16.21 -0.07 21.55
C LEU A 160 -16.50 -1.58 21.50
N SER A 161 -15.51 -2.43 21.22
CA SER A 161 -15.68 -3.89 21.15
C SER A 161 -15.53 -4.56 22.52
N LYS A 162 -16.54 -5.36 22.90
CA LYS A 162 -16.53 -6.21 24.10
C LYS A 162 -15.76 -7.51 23.82
N ASP A 163 -15.26 -8.15 24.86
CA ASP A 163 -14.65 -9.49 24.84
C ASP A 163 -13.52 -9.68 23.80
N TRP A 164 -12.67 -8.64 23.67
CA TRP A 164 -11.49 -8.65 22.81
C TRP A 164 -10.26 -9.19 23.55
N THR A 165 -9.51 -10.06 22.89
CA THR A 165 -8.35 -10.78 23.41
C THR A 165 -7.14 -10.64 22.48
N GLU A 166 -5.99 -11.15 22.91
CA GLU A 166 -4.76 -11.13 22.10
C GLU A 166 -4.90 -11.99 20.83
N ASP A 167 -5.60 -13.13 20.92
CA ASP A 167 -5.83 -14.05 19.79
C ASP A 167 -6.75 -13.46 18.69
N ASP A 168 -7.47 -12.38 19.01
CA ASP A 168 -8.35 -11.70 18.04
C ASP A 168 -7.57 -10.72 17.12
N GLY A 169 -6.29 -10.46 17.43
CA GLY A 169 -5.48 -9.49 16.71
C GLY A 169 -5.89 -8.04 17.01
N GLY A 170 -5.66 -7.11 16.07
CA GLY A 170 -6.14 -5.72 16.22
C GLY A 170 -5.46 -4.87 17.29
N ALA A 171 -4.32 -5.32 17.81
CA ALA A 171 -3.53 -4.60 18.79
C ALA A 171 -3.04 -3.26 18.25
N LEU A 172 -2.99 -2.24 19.11
CA LEU A 172 -2.23 -1.03 18.82
C LEU A 172 -0.75 -1.31 19.13
N ASP A 173 0.01 -1.57 18.08
CA ASP A 173 1.45 -1.86 18.14
C ASP A 173 2.24 -0.56 18.07
N LEU A 174 3.27 -0.43 18.90
CA LEU A 174 4.18 0.72 18.96
C LEU A 174 5.58 0.29 18.54
N PHE A 175 6.18 1.05 17.63
CA PHE A 175 7.50 0.76 17.08
C PHE A 175 8.62 1.52 17.81
N ASP A 176 9.75 0.84 18.03
CA ASP A 176 11.00 1.54 18.29
C ASP A 176 11.58 2.14 17.00
N THR A 177 12.54 3.03 17.18
CA THR A 177 13.26 3.65 16.07
C THR A 177 14.75 3.32 16.12
N ASP A 178 15.39 3.28 14.97
CA ASP A 178 16.84 3.18 14.85
C ASP A 178 17.53 4.55 15.09
N GLU A 179 18.84 4.59 14.86
CA GLU A 179 19.67 5.79 14.99
C GLU A 179 19.33 6.93 14.02
N ASN A 180 18.58 6.63 12.95
CA ASN A 180 18.08 7.60 11.97
C ASN A 180 16.60 7.95 12.22
N ASN A 181 16.04 7.61 13.38
CA ASN A 181 14.62 7.76 13.71
C ASN A 181 13.65 6.96 12.82
N LEU A 182 14.11 5.91 12.12
CA LEU A 182 13.25 5.10 11.27
C LEU A 182 12.64 3.92 12.07
N PRO A 183 11.37 3.55 11.84
CA PRO A 183 10.71 2.52 12.61
C PRO A 183 11.25 1.12 12.29
N LYS A 184 11.47 0.32 13.33
CA LYS A 184 12.14 -0.98 13.20
C LYS A 184 11.31 -2.15 13.71
N ASN A 185 11.09 -2.26 15.01
CA ASN A 185 10.41 -3.40 15.63
C ASN A 185 9.23 -2.93 16.49
N VAL A 186 8.16 -3.71 16.48
CA VAL A 186 7.13 -3.60 17.51
C VAL A 186 7.74 -3.95 18.86
N VAL A 187 7.69 -3.00 19.80
CA VAL A 187 8.25 -3.17 21.17
C VAL A 187 7.18 -3.17 22.26
N LYS A 188 5.95 -2.74 21.91
CA LYS A 188 4.78 -2.74 22.78
C LYS A 188 3.52 -2.97 21.95
N SER A 189 2.59 -3.74 22.49
CA SER A 189 1.28 -4.00 21.88
C SER A 189 0.19 -3.76 22.93
N LEU A 190 -0.77 -2.90 22.63
CA LEU A 190 -1.91 -2.63 23.49
C LEU A 190 -3.14 -3.31 22.92
N ILE A 191 -3.62 -4.34 23.62
CA ILE A 191 -4.87 -5.04 23.26
C ILE A 191 -6.05 -4.07 23.46
N PRO A 192 -6.98 -3.95 22.49
CA PRO A 192 -8.19 -3.16 22.64
C PRO A 192 -8.97 -3.56 23.89
N GLU A 193 -9.24 -2.60 24.76
CA GLU A 193 -10.02 -2.82 25.98
C GLU A 193 -11.33 -2.05 25.86
N TYR A 194 -12.46 -2.73 26.01
CA TYR A 194 -13.79 -2.12 25.94
C TYR A 194 -13.91 -0.90 26.87
N ASN A 195 -14.50 0.19 26.37
CA ASN A 195 -14.67 1.44 27.11
C ASN A 195 -13.34 2.00 27.64
N SER A 196 -12.26 1.86 26.88
CA SER A 196 -10.99 2.53 27.17
C SER A 196 -10.65 3.57 26.10
N LEU A 197 -10.17 4.72 26.55
CA LEU A 197 -9.59 5.75 25.71
C LEU A 197 -8.08 5.60 25.74
N VAL A 198 -7.48 5.29 24.59
CA VAL A 198 -6.05 5.38 24.37
C VAL A 198 -5.73 6.69 23.66
N PHE A 199 -4.67 7.38 24.06
CA PHE A 199 -4.18 8.56 23.36
C PHE A 199 -2.66 8.70 23.50
N PHE A 200 -2.06 9.39 22.55
CA PHE A 200 -0.63 9.68 22.54
C PHE A 200 -0.34 11.02 21.88
N GLU A 201 0.80 11.61 22.22
CA GLU A 201 1.27 12.82 21.55
C GLU A 201 1.80 12.47 20.17
N VAL A 202 1.37 13.21 19.15
CA VAL A 202 1.88 13.12 17.78
C VAL A 202 3.25 13.80 17.71
N VAL A 203 4.28 13.02 17.43
CA VAL A 203 5.69 13.43 17.38
C VAL A 203 6.40 12.72 16.21
N GLU A 204 7.60 13.17 15.84
CA GLU A 204 8.36 12.60 14.70
C GLU A 204 8.65 11.08 14.81
N ASN A 205 8.50 10.49 16.00
CA ASN A 205 8.74 9.07 16.25
C ASN A 205 7.54 8.33 16.85
N SER A 206 6.32 8.85 16.69
CA SER A 206 5.08 8.19 17.16
C SER A 206 4.63 7.05 16.24
N TYR A 207 5.57 6.22 15.78
CA TYR A 207 5.30 5.12 14.86
C TYR A 207 4.45 4.02 15.51
N HIS A 208 3.33 3.71 14.89
CA HIS A 208 2.38 2.72 15.37
C HIS A 208 1.62 2.07 14.21
N GLN A 209 0.92 0.97 14.51
CA GLN A 209 0.03 0.29 13.58
C GLN A 209 -1.17 -0.31 14.33
N VAL A 210 -2.23 -0.65 13.61
CA VAL A 210 -3.25 -1.59 14.05
C VAL A 210 -2.88 -2.94 13.45
N ALA A 211 -2.48 -3.88 14.31
CA ALA A 211 -2.18 -5.25 13.90
C ALA A 211 -3.38 -5.88 13.20
N GLU A 212 -3.12 -6.86 12.34
CA GLU A 212 -4.15 -7.58 11.61
C GLU A 212 -5.20 -8.17 12.57
N ILE A 213 -6.48 -8.11 12.18
CA ILE A 213 -7.55 -8.86 12.83
C ILE A 213 -7.52 -10.30 12.33
N THR A 214 -7.44 -11.25 13.25
CA THR A 214 -7.35 -12.69 12.97
C THR A 214 -8.61 -13.45 13.35
N SER A 215 -9.69 -12.72 13.68
CA SER A 215 -10.96 -13.28 14.11
C SER A 215 -12.03 -13.17 13.02
N PRO A 216 -12.44 -14.30 12.41
CA PRO A 216 -13.43 -14.30 11.33
C PRO A 216 -14.82 -13.85 11.78
N ASP A 217 -15.17 -14.07 13.05
CA ASP A 217 -16.52 -13.86 13.58
C ASP A 217 -16.67 -12.56 14.41
N LYS A 218 -15.60 -11.76 14.55
CA LYS A 218 -15.60 -10.54 15.37
C LYS A 218 -15.33 -9.30 14.53
N SER A 219 -15.79 -8.15 15.03
CA SER A 219 -15.46 -6.84 14.47
C SER A 219 -14.94 -5.91 15.56
N ARG A 220 -13.84 -5.21 15.26
CA ARG A 220 -13.20 -4.23 16.14
C ARG A 220 -13.71 -2.84 15.80
N TRP A 221 -14.59 -2.33 16.65
CA TRP A 221 -15.15 -0.99 16.57
C TRP A 221 -14.37 -0.02 17.44
N SER A 222 -14.04 1.13 16.87
CA SER A 222 -13.42 2.24 17.61
C SER A 222 -13.87 3.58 17.07
N ILE A 223 -13.91 4.59 17.93
CA ILE A 223 -13.95 6.00 17.53
C ILE A 223 -12.55 6.56 17.68
N ASN A 224 -11.96 7.06 16.61
CA ASN A 224 -10.60 7.55 16.57
C ASN A 224 -10.51 8.92 15.92
N GLY A 225 -9.43 9.64 16.19
CA GLY A 225 -9.26 10.98 15.66
C GLY A 225 -8.09 11.74 16.27
N TRP A 226 -8.07 13.04 16.02
CA TRP A 226 -7.01 13.92 16.48
C TRP A 226 -7.56 15.17 17.15
N LEU A 227 -6.91 15.57 18.24
CA LEU A 227 -6.98 16.93 18.74
C LEU A 227 -5.89 17.75 18.05
N HIS A 228 -6.31 18.86 17.44
CA HIS A 228 -5.43 19.71 16.65
C HIS A 228 -4.83 20.82 17.51
N GLY A 229 -3.82 21.52 17.01
CA GLY A 229 -3.21 22.65 17.69
C GLY A 229 -2.49 23.58 16.72
N PRO A 230 -1.68 24.52 17.22
CA PRO A 230 -0.91 25.38 16.33
C PRO A 230 -0.01 24.55 15.40
N LEU A 231 0.08 24.95 14.13
CA LEU A 231 1.01 24.36 13.18
C LEU A 231 2.44 24.41 13.75
N ARG A 232 3.15 23.28 13.66
CA ARG A 232 4.58 23.27 13.97
C ARG A 232 5.31 23.83 12.74
N PRO A 233 6.32 24.70 12.91
CA PRO A 233 7.23 24.99 11.80
C PRO A 233 7.82 23.67 11.33
N ARG A 234 7.58 23.27 10.07
CA ARG A 234 8.14 22.04 9.52
C ARG A 234 9.66 22.23 9.46
N VAL A 235 10.37 21.59 10.38
CA VAL A 235 11.83 21.44 10.23
C VAL A 235 11.99 20.29 9.26
N TRP A 236 12.17 20.59 7.98
CA TRP A 236 12.45 19.56 6.99
C TRP A 236 13.74 18.85 7.41
N ARG A 237 13.61 17.57 7.76
CA ARG A 237 14.73 16.66 7.92
C ARG A 237 14.63 15.70 6.75
N PRO A 238 15.55 15.75 5.77
CA PRO A 238 15.58 14.76 4.71
C PRO A 238 15.63 13.39 5.35
N ARG A 239 14.74 12.50 4.91
CA ARG A 239 14.80 11.10 5.31
C ARG A 239 16.16 10.55 4.89
N THR A 240 16.85 9.84 5.78
CA THR A 240 18.13 9.22 5.43
C THR A 240 17.91 8.25 4.26
N GLU A 241 18.59 8.50 3.14
CA GLU A 241 18.51 7.64 1.98
C GLU A 241 19.00 6.23 2.32
N ILE A 242 18.18 5.24 1.97
CA ILE A 242 18.57 3.84 2.07
C ILE A 242 19.57 3.57 0.94
N LEU A 243 20.84 3.39 1.29
CA LEU A 243 21.91 3.14 0.32
C LEU A 243 21.62 1.85 -0.47
N SER A 244 21.37 2.01 -1.76
CA SER A 244 21.29 0.90 -2.72
C SER A 244 22.68 0.36 -3.02
N THR A 245 22.87 -0.94 -2.82
CA THR A 245 24.07 -1.63 -3.32
C THR A 245 23.79 -2.09 -4.75
N TYR A 246 24.56 -1.57 -5.70
CA TYR A 246 24.49 -1.95 -7.11
C TYR A 246 25.60 -2.96 -7.44
N ILE A 247 25.28 -3.88 -8.33
CA ILE A 247 26.16 -4.96 -8.78
C ILE A 247 26.41 -4.78 -10.28
N ASP A 248 27.69 -4.78 -10.67
CA ASP A 248 28.09 -4.81 -12.07
C ASP A 248 27.89 -6.22 -12.67
N PRO A 249 27.65 -6.36 -13.99
CA PRO A 249 27.58 -7.64 -14.65
C PRO A 249 28.83 -8.48 -14.36
N VAL A 250 28.61 -9.69 -13.85
CA VAL A 250 29.69 -10.64 -13.59
C VAL A 250 30.21 -11.13 -14.94
N PRO A 251 31.52 -10.99 -15.24
CA PRO A 251 32.07 -11.28 -16.58
C PRO A 251 32.11 -12.78 -16.92
N GLU A 252 31.75 -13.64 -15.98
CA GLU A 252 31.65 -15.08 -16.18
C GLU A 252 30.51 -15.42 -17.15
N ARG A 253 30.83 -16.22 -18.18
CA ARG A 253 29.84 -16.72 -19.12
C ARG A 253 29.22 -18.00 -18.58
N VAL A 254 27.91 -17.96 -18.35
CA VAL A 254 27.11 -19.11 -17.95
C VAL A 254 26.44 -19.70 -19.19
N ASP A 255 26.38 -21.03 -19.25
CA ASP A 255 25.61 -21.75 -20.26
C ASP A 255 24.12 -21.74 -19.88
N LEU A 256 23.34 -20.89 -20.55
CA LEU A 256 21.92 -20.72 -20.26
C LEU A 256 21.07 -21.92 -20.68
N ASP A 257 21.53 -22.76 -21.63
CA ASP A 257 20.81 -23.97 -22.00
C ASP A 257 20.72 -24.94 -20.81
N TYR A 258 21.68 -24.97 -19.90
CA TYR A 258 21.56 -25.81 -18.70
C TYR A 258 20.35 -25.44 -17.83
N TRP A 259 19.99 -24.15 -17.75
CA TRP A 259 18.99 -23.62 -16.82
C TRP A 259 17.61 -23.40 -17.47
N VAL A 260 17.62 -22.75 -18.62
CA VAL A 260 16.42 -22.18 -19.27
C VAL A 260 15.82 -23.21 -20.22
N SER A 261 14.49 -23.24 -20.30
CA SER A 261 13.77 -24.03 -21.29
C SER A 261 14.18 -23.62 -22.70
N GLU A 262 14.55 -24.61 -23.52
CA GLU A 262 15.14 -24.42 -24.86
C GLU A 262 14.29 -23.50 -25.75
N CYS A 263 12.97 -23.51 -25.57
CA CYS A 263 12.05 -22.65 -26.31
C CYS A 263 12.40 -21.16 -26.21
N TYR A 264 12.86 -20.71 -25.05
CA TYR A 264 13.15 -19.31 -24.73
C TYR A 264 14.51 -18.83 -25.24
N LEU A 265 15.31 -19.72 -25.81
CA LEU A 265 16.58 -19.42 -26.46
C LEU A 265 16.47 -19.39 -28.00
N PHE A 266 15.31 -19.73 -28.57
CA PHE A 266 15.13 -19.67 -30.02
C PHE A 266 14.89 -18.23 -30.50
N PRO A 267 15.57 -17.78 -31.58
CA PRO A 267 15.46 -16.41 -32.09
C PRO A 267 14.03 -15.95 -32.38
N LYS A 268 13.16 -16.85 -32.85
CA LYS A 268 11.76 -16.52 -33.15
C LYS A 268 10.95 -16.21 -31.88
N ILE A 269 11.22 -16.94 -30.79
CA ILE A 269 10.52 -16.74 -29.51
C ILE A 269 11.09 -15.52 -28.80
N ILE A 270 12.41 -15.34 -28.80
CA ILE A 270 13.07 -14.11 -28.29
C ILE A 270 12.42 -12.87 -28.92
N LYS A 271 12.27 -12.85 -30.25
CA LYS A 271 11.62 -11.74 -30.95
C LYS A 271 10.14 -11.54 -30.57
N GLN A 272 9.42 -12.61 -30.25
CA GLN A 272 8.04 -12.50 -29.77
C GLN A 272 7.99 -11.86 -28.38
N ILE A 273 8.87 -12.30 -27.47
CA ILE A 273 8.99 -11.75 -26.12
C ILE A 273 9.29 -10.26 -26.18
N GLN A 274 10.24 -9.88 -27.05
CA GLN A 274 10.58 -8.49 -27.32
C GLN A 274 9.36 -7.67 -27.73
N GLN A 275 8.58 -8.14 -28.70
CA GLN A 275 7.36 -7.45 -29.14
C GLN A 275 6.32 -7.33 -28.02
N ASP A 276 6.20 -8.34 -27.17
CA ASP A 276 5.25 -8.34 -26.06
C ASP A 276 5.65 -7.29 -25.00
N VAL A 277 6.95 -7.20 -24.67
CA VAL A 277 7.49 -6.20 -23.74
C VAL A 277 7.40 -4.79 -24.32
N GLU A 278 7.72 -4.58 -25.60
CA GLU A 278 7.55 -3.26 -26.25
C GLU A 278 6.10 -2.80 -26.26
N THR A 279 5.15 -3.72 -26.46
CA THR A 279 3.73 -3.39 -26.58
C THR A 279 3.07 -3.14 -25.23
N SER A 280 3.46 -3.89 -24.20
CA SER A 280 2.76 -3.90 -22.91
C SER A 280 3.62 -3.59 -21.69
N SER A 281 4.92 -3.34 -21.89
CA SER A 281 5.94 -3.18 -20.82
C SER A 281 5.99 -4.37 -19.86
N TYR A 282 5.45 -5.53 -20.26
CA TYR A 282 5.24 -6.69 -19.40
C TYR A 282 5.25 -7.98 -20.22
N THR A 283 5.79 -9.06 -19.66
CA THR A 283 5.55 -10.40 -20.16
C THR A 283 5.70 -11.43 -19.04
N LEU A 284 5.05 -12.59 -19.22
CA LEU A 284 5.07 -13.70 -18.27
C LEU A 284 5.37 -15.01 -18.99
N LEU A 285 6.55 -15.55 -18.74
CA LEU A 285 7.11 -16.72 -19.41
C LEU A 285 6.90 -17.95 -18.52
N SER A 286 6.02 -18.87 -18.92
CA SER A 286 5.68 -20.07 -18.15
C SER A 286 6.69 -21.21 -18.36
N HIS A 287 6.93 -21.99 -17.30
CA HIS A 287 7.94 -23.07 -17.32
C HIS A 287 9.31 -22.57 -17.81
N TYR A 288 9.75 -21.42 -17.29
CA TYR A 288 10.96 -20.76 -17.77
C TYR A 288 12.21 -21.58 -17.50
N LEU A 289 12.33 -22.15 -16.30
CA LEU A 289 13.41 -23.09 -15.99
C LEU A 289 13.01 -24.51 -16.39
N LYS A 290 14.02 -25.31 -16.75
CA LYS A 290 13.84 -26.76 -16.93
C LYS A 290 13.29 -27.38 -15.64
N ASP A 291 12.26 -28.23 -15.76
CA ASP A 291 11.51 -28.73 -14.61
C ASP A 291 12.40 -29.39 -13.54
N GLU A 292 13.39 -30.21 -13.95
CA GLU A 292 14.33 -30.88 -13.03
C GLU A 292 15.16 -29.88 -12.18
N ILE A 293 15.53 -28.75 -12.78
CA ILE A 293 16.26 -27.68 -12.09
C ILE A 293 15.32 -26.94 -11.14
N TYR A 294 14.11 -26.60 -11.61
CA TYR A 294 13.12 -25.90 -10.79
C TYR A 294 12.74 -26.70 -9.55
N GLU A 295 12.47 -28.01 -9.67
CA GLU A 295 12.13 -28.89 -8.54
C GLU A 295 13.23 -28.89 -7.46
N THR A 296 14.50 -28.88 -7.89
CA THR A 296 15.63 -28.81 -6.96
C THR A 296 15.72 -27.44 -6.30
N LEU A 297 15.61 -26.35 -7.07
CA LEU A 297 15.63 -24.99 -6.54
C LEU A 297 14.48 -24.70 -5.59
N GLN A 298 13.28 -25.21 -5.88
CA GLN A 298 12.09 -25.10 -5.04
C GLN A 298 12.33 -25.72 -3.65
N THR A 299 13.12 -26.80 -3.58
CA THR A 299 13.53 -27.41 -2.31
C THR A 299 14.64 -26.59 -1.63
N ASP A 300 15.64 -26.13 -2.40
CA ASP A 300 16.78 -25.38 -1.87
C ASP A 300 16.37 -24.03 -1.25
N VAL A 301 15.41 -23.31 -1.84
CA VAL A 301 14.94 -22.02 -1.29
C VAL A 301 14.26 -22.16 0.07
N ALA A 302 13.72 -23.34 0.37
CA ALA A 302 13.12 -23.66 1.67
C ALA A 302 14.12 -24.25 2.68
N SER A 303 15.40 -24.30 2.34
CA SER A 303 16.45 -24.86 3.19
C SER A 303 16.63 -24.05 4.48
N GLU A 304 16.68 -24.76 5.61
CA GLU A 304 16.98 -24.19 6.93
C GLU A 304 18.43 -23.65 7.04
N ALA A 305 19.30 -23.97 6.09
CA ALA A 305 20.67 -23.48 6.05
C ALA A 305 20.76 -21.98 5.68
N ILE A 306 19.73 -21.45 5.02
CA ILE A 306 19.70 -20.05 4.58
C ILE A 306 19.46 -19.14 5.79
N VAL A 307 20.34 -18.18 5.98
CA VAL A 307 20.17 -17.13 6.99
C VAL A 307 19.35 -16.00 6.38
N TRP A 308 18.20 -15.73 6.98
CA TRP A 308 17.28 -14.67 6.54
C TRP A 308 17.43 -13.43 7.42
N LYS A 309 17.39 -12.25 6.79
CA LYS A 309 17.51 -10.95 7.46
C LYS A 309 16.27 -10.12 7.19
N LYS A 310 15.62 -9.65 8.25
CA LYS A 310 14.47 -8.74 8.15
C LYS A 310 14.88 -7.42 7.50
N VAL A 311 14.12 -6.99 6.52
CA VAL A 311 14.28 -5.73 5.79
C VAL A 311 13.17 -4.77 6.20
N GLY A 312 13.58 -3.55 6.54
CA GLY A 312 12.71 -2.42 6.85
C GLY A 312 13.11 -1.17 6.05
N PRO A 313 12.78 0.04 6.54
CA PRO A 313 12.02 0.33 7.76
C PRO A 313 10.53 -0.01 7.62
N ALA A 314 9.85 -0.22 8.76
CA ALA A 314 8.50 -0.79 8.80
C ALA A 314 7.43 0.11 8.14
N ASP A 315 7.65 1.41 8.02
CA ASP A 315 6.79 2.36 7.31
C ASP A 315 7.02 2.38 5.78
N ILE A 316 7.90 1.52 5.26
CA ILE A 316 8.06 1.30 3.81
C ILE A 316 7.87 -0.17 3.46
N ARG A 317 8.38 -1.08 4.29
CA ARG A 317 8.39 -2.51 3.97
C ARG A 317 8.64 -3.38 5.20
N ASN A 318 8.18 -4.62 5.10
CA ASN A 318 8.40 -5.66 6.08
C ASN A 318 8.47 -7.00 5.34
N TYR A 319 9.66 -7.54 5.13
CA TYR A 319 9.89 -8.89 4.60
C TYR A 319 11.31 -9.34 4.96
N GLU A 320 11.73 -10.52 4.52
CA GLU A 320 13.09 -11.02 4.77
C GLU A 320 13.86 -11.24 3.47
N VAL A 321 15.18 -11.04 3.50
CA VAL A 321 16.09 -11.32 2.38
C VAL A 321 17.16 -12.31 2.82
N ALA A 322 17.51 -13.23 1.93
CA ALA A 322 18.54 -14.24 2.18
C ALA A 322 19.94 -13.63 2.23
N ASP A 323 20.79 -14.17 3.11
CA ASP A 323 22.23 -13.96 3.06
C ASP A 323 22.85 -14.84 1.96
N GLU A 324 23.40 -14.18 0.93
CA GLU A 324 23.96 -14.83 -0.26
C GLU A 324 25.05 -15.88 0.08
N GLU A 325 25.82 -15.66 1.14
CA GLU A 325 26.90 -16.58 1.51
C GLU A 325 26.38 -17.89 2.11
N THR A 326 25.10 -17.95 2.47
CA THR A 326 24.45 -19.10 3.10
C THR A 326 23.58 -19.91 2.14
N LEU A 327 23.51 -19.50 0.87
CA LEU A 327 22.74 -20.20 -0.15
C LEU A 327 23.35 -21.59 -0.47
N PRO A 328 22.52 -22.64 -0.60
CA PRO A 328 22.95 -23.94 -1.14
C PRO A 328 23.63 -23.81 -2.51
N ASP A 329 24.52 -24.76 -2.86
CA ASP A 329 25.40 -24.64 -4.03
C ASP A 329 24.66 -24.43 -5.36
N LEU A 330 23.57 -25.17 -5.61
CA LEU A 330 22.80 -25.01 -6.85
C LEU A 330 22.04 -23.69 -6.86
N LEU A 331 21.41 -23.33 -5.73
CA LEU A 331 20.73 -22.05 -5.57
C LEU A 331 21.69 -20.85 -5.70
N LYS A 332 22.93 -20.96 -5.21
CA LYS A 332 23.98 -19.94 -5.37
C LYS A 332 24.41 -19.80 -6.83
N GLN A 333 24.56 -20.91 -7.55
CA GLN A 333 24.84 -20.88 -8.99
C GLN A 333 23.68 -20.25 -9.78
N PHE A 334 22.44 -20.60 -9.45
CA PHE A 334 21.24 -19.99 -10.01
C PHE A 334 21.17 -18.48 -9.75
N TYR A 335 21.44 -18.06 -8.51
CA TYR A 335 21.49 -16.66 -8.12
C TYR A 335 22.57 -15.89 -8.90
N ASN A 336 23.74 -16.49 -9.09
CA ASN A 336 24.84 -15.91 -9.89
C ASN A 336 24.57 -15.92 -11.39
N MET A 337 23.75 -16.84 -11.90
CA MET A 337 23.35 -16.87 -13.30
C MET A 337 22.62 -15.59 -13.70
N PHE A 338 21.73 -15.05 -12.84
CA PHE A 338 21.10 -13.75 -13.08
C PHE A 338 22.09 -12.57 -13.09
N LYS A 339 23.20 -12.68 -12.35
CA LYS A 339 24.26 -11.66 -12.34
C LYS A 339 25.20 -11.74 -13.55
N SER A 340 25.15 -12.82 -14.31
CA SER A 340 26.13 -13.11 -15.36
C SER A 340 25.93 -12.27 -16.62
N ILE A 341 27.02 -11.98 -17.33
CA ILE A 341 26.97 -11.30 -18.63
C ILE A 341 26.11 -12.06 -19.67
N SER A 342 26.01 -13.38 -19.54
CA SER A 342 25.11 -14.20 -20.38
C SER A 342 23.65 -13.82 -20.17
N MET A 343 23.20 -13.62 -18.93
CA MET A 343 21.83 -13.20 -18.63
C MET A 343 21.58 -11.77 -19.10
N PHE A 344 22.50 -10.84 -18.85
CA PHE A 344 22.38 -9.46 -19.34
C PHE A 344 22.22 -9.41 -20.86
N GLN A 345 22.97 -10.24 -21.61
CA GLN A 345 22.80 -10.35 -23.06
C GLN A 345 21.43 -10.91 -23.45
N LEU A 346 20.95 -11.97 -22.78
CA LEU A 346 19.64 -12.53 -23.07
C LEU A 346 18.51 -11.53 -22.77
N LEU A 347 18.62 -10.76 -21.68
CA LEU A 347 17.65 -9.73 -21.34
C LEU A 347 17.68 -8.59 -22.36
N LYS A 348 18.86 -8.16 -22.82
CA LYS A 348 18.99 -7.22 -23.95
C LYS A 348 18.28 -7.76 -25.19
N ASP A 349 18.44 -9.04 -25.50
CA ASP A 349 17.76 -9.65 -26.65
C ASP A 349 16.23 -9.73 -26.44
N TYR A 350 15.76 -9.86 -25.20
CA TYR A 350 14.33 -9.86 -24.86
C TYR A 350 13.69 -8.48 -24.82
N THR A 351 14.44 -7.39 -24.64
CA THR A 351 13.85 -6.07 -24.35
C THR A 351 14.43 -4.92 -25.16
N GLU A 352 15.50 -5.16 -25.94
CA GLU A 352 16.32 -4.14 -26.63
C GLU A 352 16.96 -3.07 -25.74
N LEU A 353 16.86 -3.21 -24.42
CA LEU A 353 17.45 -2.29 -23.45
C LEU A 353 18.99 -2.37 -23.50
N ASP A 354 19.65 -1.25 -23.21
CA ASP A 354 21.11 -1.17 -23.19
C ASP A 354 21.70 -1.75 -21.90
N LEU A 355 21.65 -3.07 -21.81
CA LEU A 355 22.14 -3.87 -20.69
C LEU A 355 23.53 -4.48 -20.93
N VAL A 356 24.22 -4.09 -22.02
CA VAL A 356 25.53 -4.64 -22.36
C VAL A 356 26.46 -3.49 -22.71
N VAL A 357 27.59 -3.41 -22.00
CA VAL A 357 28.60 -2.34 -22.12
C VAL A 357 29.02 -2.14 -23.58
N SER A 358 28.83 -0.92 -24.10
CA SER A 358 29.44 -0.45 -25.34
C SER A 358 30.89 -0.02 -25.08
N GLU A 359 31.83 -0.26 -26.01
CA GLU A 359 33.27 0.03 -25.79
C GLU A 359 33.59 1.54 -25.62
N ASP A 360 32.62 2.43 -25.85
CA ASP A 360 32.81 3.87 -26.00
C ASP A 360 32.15 4.75 -24.90
N GLU A 361 31.47 4.18 -23.90
CA GLU A 361 30.67 4.94 -22.91
C GLU A 361 31.19 4.95 -21.46
N ILE A 362 30.78 5.98 -20.70
CA ILE A 362 31.27 6.32 -19.35
C ILE A 362 30.45 5.63 -18.25
N THR A 363 29.19 5.28 -18.52
CA THR A 363 28.28 4.55 -17.62
C THR A 363 28.27 3.04 -17.95
N LYS A 364 27.97 2.21 -16.95
CA LYS A 364 27.95 0.74 -17.05
C LYS A 364 26.61 0.21 -16.54
N PRO A 365 26.04 -0.84 -17.18
CA PRO A 365 24.75 -1.35 -16.79
C PRO A 365 24.97 -2.01 -15.43
N ARG A 366 23.96 -1.89 -14.58
CA ARG A 366 24.05 -2.34 -13.19
C ARG A 366 22.77 -3.02 -12.80
N MET A 367 22.83 -3.80 -11.73
CA MET A 367 21.65 -4.47 -11.22
C MET A 367 21.58 -4.50 -9.70
N GLN A 368 20.40 -4.83 -9.20
CA GLN A 368 20.14 -5.27 -7.84
C GLN A 368 19.49 -6.64 -7.88
N ILE A 369 19.71 -7.45 -6.86
CA ILE A 369 19.08 -8.77 -6.74
C ILE A 369 18.80 -9.07 -5.29
N GLU A 370 17.62 -9.62 -5.02
CA GLU A 370 17.17 -10.04 -3.71
C GLU A 370 16.44 -11.37 -3.83
N LEU A 371 16.85 -12.37 -3.04
CA LEU A 371 16.01 -13.53 -2.78
C LEU A 371 15.22 -13.23 -1.52
N GLN A 372 13.92 -13.00 -1.68
CA GLN A 372 13.01 -12.58 -0.62
C GLN A 372 12.21 -13.76 -0.09
N ARG A 373 11.99 -13.82 1.22
CA ARG A 373 11.05 -14.73 1.88
C ARG A 373 9.88 -13.92 2.43
N TRP A 374 8.69 -14.40 2.13
CA TRP A 374 7.42 -13.76 2.44
C TRP A 374 6.55 -14.70 3.28
N THR A 375 5.81 -14.12 4.22
CA THR A 375 4.91 -14.79 5.17
C THR A 375 3.83 -13.83 5.64
N SER A 376 2.85 -14.31 6.42
CA SER A 376 1.87 -13.46 7.09
C SER A 376 2.53 -12.28 7.81
N GLY A 377 1.99 -11.07 7.61
CA GLY A 377 2.58 -9.83 8.09
C GLY A 377 3.55 -9.16 7.13
N SER A 378 3.94 -9.79 6.01
CA SER A 378 4.86 -9.18 5.03
C SER A 378 4.15 -8.19 4.11
N TYR A 379 4.82 -7.09 3.74
CA TYR A 379 4.27 -6.06 2.86
C TYR A 379 5.35 -5.11 2.31
N THR A 380 4.97 -4.33 1.31
CA THR A 380 5.62 -3.04 0.97
C THR A 380 4.56 -1.94 0.90
N LEU A 381 5.00 -0.69 1.04
CA LEU A 381 4.17 0.50 0.95
C LEU A 381 4.72 1.44 -0.13
N ILE A 382 3.81 2.21 -0.73
CA ILE A 382 4.14 3.36 -1.54
C ILE A 382 4.70 4.42 -0.59
N CYS A 383 5.91 4.88 -0.88
CA CYS A 383 6.55 5.94 -0.12
C CYS A 383 6.91 7.06 -1.09
N ASP A 384 6.51 8.29 -0.75
CA ASP A 384 6.79 9.49 -1.53
C ASP A 384 8.28 9.86 -1.48
N LYS A 385 9.12 9.05 -2.13
CA LYS A 385 10.52 9.38 -2.38
C LYS A 385 10.68 10.69 -3.19
N LEU A 386 9.60 11.13 -3.84
CA LEU A 386 9.59 12.28 -4.74
C LEU A 386 9.30 13.61 -4.02
N LEU A 387 8.73 13.60 -2.81
CA LEU A 387 8.41 14.83 -2.07
C LEU A 387 9.56 15.32 -1.19
N ASP A 388 10.63 14.54 -1.05
CA ASP A 388 11.79 14.94 -0.27
C ASP A 388 12.64 16.04 -0.94
N ASN A 389 12.39 16.40 -2.21
CA ASN A 389 13.24 17.38 -2.91
C ASN A 389 12.70 18.82 -2.99
N GLU A 390 11.47 19.11 -2.54
CA GLU A 390 10.91 20.47 -2.63
C GLU A 390 10.46 21.04 -1.27
N PRO A 391 10.95 22.24 -0.87
CA PRO A 391 10.50 22.88 0.35
C PRO A 391 9.10 23.48 0.13
N TYR A 392 8.08 22.81 0.66
CA TYR A 392 6.71 23.35 0.73
C TYR A 392 6.68 24.72 1.41
N THR A 393 6.49 25.79 0.63
CA THR A 393 6.12 27.11 1.13
C THR A 393 4.61 27.19 1.29
N TYR A 394 4.12 27.28 2.53
CA TYR A 394 2.72 27.59 2.80
C TYR A 394 2.36 28.96 2.20
N ILE A 395 1.44 28.98 1.25
CA ILE A 395 0.68 30.19 0.89
C ILE A 395 -0.42 30.35 1.94
N ASN A 396 -0.48 31.54 2.55
CA ASN A 396 -1.50 31.91 3.53
C ASN A 396 -2.88 31.94 2.88
N ASP A 397 -3.76 30.99 3.21
CA ASP A 397 -5.20 31.15 2.99
C ASP A 397 -5.85 31.89 4.17
N GLU A 398 -5.67 33.21 4.16
CA GLU A 398 -6.66 34.12 4.72
C GLU A 398 -7.67 34.46 3.61
N CYS A 399 -8.82 33.78 3.53
CA CYS A 399 -10.13 34.42 3.29
C CYS A 399 -11.28 33.39 3.27
N TYR A 400 -11.94 33.20 4.41
CA TYR A 400 -13.37 32.90 4.43
C TYR A 400 -14.12 34.16 4.81
N THR A 401 -14.67 34.87 3.81
CA THR A 401 -15.83 35.74 4.04
C THR A 401 -16.80 35.67 2.85
N SER A 402 -17.93 35.00 3.11
CA SER A 402 -19.32 35.37 2.75
C SER A 402 -19.63 36.00 1.37
N THR A 403 -20.65 35.47 0.67
CA THR A 403 -21.93 36.13 0.25
C THR A 403 -22.64 35.22 -0.78
N ILE A 404 -23.74 34.52 -0.44
CA ILE A 404 -25.18 34.82 -0.72
C ILE A 404 -25.56 34.95 -2.22
N TYR A 405 -26.50 34.07 -2.62
CA TYR A 405 -27.46 34.10 -3.74
C TYR A 405 -27.50 35.34 -4.67
N SER A 406 -27.45 35.11 -6.00
CA SER A 406 -28.56 35.44 -6.91
C SER A 406 -28.36 34.88 -8.33
N SER A 407 -29.50 34.62 -8.95
CA SER A 407 -29.78 34.04 -10.25
C SER A 407 -29.61 34.97 -11.47
N GLU A 408 -29.71 34.35 -12.66
CA GLU A 408 -30.23 34.85 -13.95
C GLU A 408 -29.27 35.30 -15.09
N THR A 409 -29.46 34.59 -16.22
CA THR A 409 -29.65 35.02 -17.64
C THR A 409 -28.49 35.39 -18.58
N GLU A 410 -28.42 34.57 -19.65
CA GLU A 410 -28.28 34.83 -21.11
C GLU A 410 -27.67 36.14 -21.67
N GLU A 411 -26.72 36.00 -22.61
CA GLU A 411 -26.77 36.43 -24.05
C GLU A 411 -25.33 36.47 -24.64
N VAL A 412 -24.97 35.62 -25.62
CA VAL A 412 -24.93 35.79 -27.10
C VAL A 412 -23.98 36.88 -27.65
N GLN A 413 -23.00 36.45 -28.50
CA GLN A 413 -22.55 36.99 -29.81
C GLN A 413 -21.10 36.54 -30.10
N SER A 414 -20.79 35.63 -31.04
CA SER A 414 -20.84 35.66 -32.53
C SER A 414 -19.63 36.32 -33.23
N ASN A 415 -18.87 35.53 -34.01
CA ASN A 415 -18.49 35.73 -35.44
C ASN A 415 -17.21 34.95 -35.78
N ASN A 416 -17.31 33.89 -36.61
CA ASN A 416 -17.02 33.84 -38.07
C ASN A 416 -15.54 33.51 -38.35
N SER A 417 -15.13 32.63 -39.28
CA SER A 417 -15.79 31.86 -40.35
C SER A 417 -14.72 31.10 -41.16
N ASN A 418 -15.12 30.00 -41.83
CA ASN A 418 -14.63 29.47 -43.12
C ASN A 418 -13.32 28.61 -43.11
N ASP A 419 -13.17 27.45 -43.79
CA ASP A 419 -13.87 26.81 -44.91
C ASP A 419 -13.57 25.27 -44.97
N ASP A 420 -14.59 24.53 -45.43
CA ASP A 420 -14.74 23.25 -46.19
C ASP A 420 -13.59 22.26 -46.51
N GLU A 421 -13.84 21.01 -46.09
CA GLU A 421 -14.12 19.77 -46.87
C GLU A 421 -13.28 19.32 -48.11
N ASP A 422 -12.69 18.12 -47.94
CA ASP A 422 -12.88 16.87 -48.72
C ASP A 422 -12.02 16.40 -49.93
N ASN A 423 -11.72 15.09 -49.85
CA ASN A 423 -11.56 14.03 -50.87
C ASN A 423 -10.25 13.73 -51.66
N LYS A 424 -9.64 12.58 -51.27
CA LYS A 424 -9.31 11.34 -52.05
C LYS A 424 -8.89 11.39 -53.54
N ASN A 425 -7.73 10.80 -53.88
CA ASN A 425 -7.55 9.47 -54.56
C ASN A 425 -6.19 9.25 -55.30
N ASN A 426 -5.70 8.01 -55.18
CA ASN A 426 -5.11 7.09 -56.18
C ASN A 426 -3.67 7.19 -56.79
N THR A 427 -3.06 5.98 -56.82
CA THR A 427 -2.32 5.26 -57.91
C THR A 427 -0.77 5.13 -57.94
N ILE A 428 -0.31 3.90 -57.62
CA ILE A 428 0.59 2.94 -58.34
C ILE A 428 1.92 3.42 -58.99
N SER A 429 3.03 2.72 -58.66
CA SER A 429 4.08 2.33 -59.62
C SER A 429 4.96 1.18 -59.08
N GLU A 430 5.08 0.11 -59.87
CA GLU A 430 5.97 -1.06 -59.70
C GLU A 430 7.41 -0.77 -60.18
N CYS A 431 8.43 -1.47 -59.65
CA CYS A 431 9.50 -2.08 -60.48
C CYS A 431 10.36 -3.11 -59.73
N ASN A 432 10.95 -4.00 -60.54
CA ASN A 432 11.41 -5.37 -60.26
C ASN A 432 12.83 -5.57 -59.67
N THR A 433 12.97 -6.74 -59.03
CA THR A 433 14.09 -7.62 -58.61
C THR A 433 15.39 -7.66 -59.46
N PRO A 434 16.55 -8.17 -58.92
CA PRO A 434 16.81 -9.63 -58.94
C PRO A 434 17.50 -10.23 -57.69
N VAL A 435 17.45 -11.58 -57.70
CA VAL A 435 17.56 -12.58 -56.63
C VAL A 435 18.98 -13.07 -56.35
N SER A 436 19.17 -13.46 -55.09
CA SER A 436 20.30 -14.15 -54.46
C SER A 436 20.40 -15.64 -54.82
N THR A 437 21.58 -16.23 -54.64
CA THR A 437 21.74 -17.66 -54.38
C THR A 437 22.49 -17.78 -53.06
N THR A 438 22.01 -18.61 -52.13
CA THR A 438 22.70 -19.81 -51.59
C THR A 438 21.87 -20.39 -50.44
N GLU A 439 21.88 -21.72 -50.35
CA GLU A 439 20.94 -22.62 -49.70
C GLU A 439 21.01 -22.64 -48.16
N HIS A 440 19.86 -22.60 -47.48
CA HIS A 440 19.68 -23.08 -46.12
C HIS A 440 18.64 -24.20 -46.11
N LYS A 441 18.96 -25.30 -45.43
CA LYS A 441 18.07 -26.45 -45.21
C LYS A 441 16.89 -26.02 -44.34
N GLU A 442 15.71 -25.91 -44.94
CA GLU A 442 14.44 -25.81 -44.24
C GLU A 442 14.12 -27.16 -43.55
N LEU A 443 13.85 -27.11 -42.25
CA LEU A 443 13.15 -28.17 -41.52
C LEU A 443 11.65 -27.84 -41.57
N ASP A 444 10.85 -28.87 -41.84
CA ASP A 444 9.42 -28.81 -42.19
C ASP A 444 8.53 -28.31 -41.03
N GLU A 445 7.43 -27.61 -41.35
CA GLU A 445 6.45 -27.04 -40.39
C GLU A 445 5.85 -28.08 -39.44
N ASN A 446 5.92 -29.37 -39.80
CA ASN A 446 5.42 -30.47 -38.98
C ASN A 446 6.28 -30.77 -37.75
N ASP A 447 7.59 -30.47 -37.77
CA ASP A 447 8.46 -30.67 -36.61
C ASP A 447 8.27 -29.56 -35.56
N LEU A 448 7.88 -28.35 -35.98
CA LEU A 448 7.51 -27.23 -35.09
C LEU A 448 6.23 -27.52 -34.27
N LEU A 449 5.24 -28.17 -34.89
CA LEU A 449 4.00 -28.58 -34.22
C LEU A 449 4.26 -29.68 -33.17
N ILE A 450 5.29 -30.51 -33.35
CA ILE A 450 5.65 -31.55 -32.39
C ILE A 450 6.31 -30.94 -31.15
N VAL A 451 7.15 -29.91 -31.30
CA VAL A 451 7.78 -29.17 -30.18
C VAL A 451 6.75 -28.32 -29.42
N GLN A 452 5.88 -27.59 -30.14
CA GLN A 452 4.75 -26.87 -29.52
C GLN A 452 3.77 -27.81 -28.83
N SER A 453 3.54 -29.02 -29.37
CA SER A 453 2.68 -30.01 -28.72
C SER A 453 3.35 -30.72 -27.54
N LYS A 454 4.67 -30.66 -27.36
CA LYS A 454 5.33 -31.17 -26.14
C LYS A 454 5.23 -30.16 -24.99
N CYS A 455 5.36 -28.86 -25.25
CA CYS A 455 4.99 -27.82 -24.28
C CYS A 455 3.47 -27.78 -24.01
N ALA A 456 2.63 -28.13 -25.00
CA ALA A 456 1.16 -28.09 -24.85
C ALA A 456 0.48 -29.42 -24.40
N ARG A 457 1.15 -30.58 -24.45
CA ARG A 457 0.53 -31.87 -24.03
C ARG A 457 0.47 -32.06 -22.52
N THR A 458 1.21 -31.27 -21.75
CA THR A 458 1.01 -31.16 -20.30
C THR A 458 -0.10 -30.15 -19.94
N VAL A 459 -0.55 -29.35 -20.92
CA VAL A 459 -1.57 -28.29 -20.77
C VAL A 459 -3.00 -28.81 -20.98
N SER A 460 -3.19 -29.99 -21.58
CA SER A 460 -4.53 -30.52 -21.91
C SER A 460 -5.05 -31.52 -20.88
N LYS A 461 -5.38 -31.04 -19.67
CA LYS A 461 -6.46 -31.66 -18.88
C LYS A 461 -7.30 -30.74 -18.01
N ASN A 462 -7.03 -29.44 -17.89
CA ASN A 462 -7.86 -28.52 -17.08
C ASN A 462 -8.22 -27.19 -17.76
N LEU A 463 -8.33 -27.14 -19.09
CA LEU A 463 -8.92 -26.00 -19.81
C LEU A 463 -9.96 -26.51 -20.83
N LEU A 464 -11.23 -26.49 -20.43
CA LEU A 464 -12.35 -26.41 -21.36
C LEU A 464 -12.96 -25.01 -21.24
N MET A 465 -12.90 -24.29 -22.35
CA MET A 465 -13.28 -22.89 -22.52
C MET A 465 -14.79 -22.65 -22.41
N SER A 466 -15.16 -21.41 -22.09
CA SER A 466 -16.36 -20.78 -22.64
C SER A 466 -16.03 -19.41 -23.25
N SER A 467 -15.99 -19.35 -24.58
CA SER A 467 -15.98 -18.12 -25.39
C SER A 467 -17.42 -17.60 -25.62
N PRO A 468 -17.60 -16.31 -26.00
CA PRO A 468 -18.90 -15.65 -26.02
C PRO A 468 -19.69 -15.91 -27.32
N LEU A 469 -20.98 -16.24 -27.18
CA LEU A 469 -21.94 -16.31 -28.29
C LEU A 469 -22.78 -15.03 -28.35
N LYS A 470 -22.79 -14.37 -29.52
CA LYS A 470 -23.76 -13.34 -29.90
C LYS A 470 -25.16 -13.94 -30.03
N LEU A 471 -26.14 -13.42 -29.29
CA LEU A 471 -27.57 -13.50 -29.67
C LEU A 471 -28.23 -12.12 -29.62
N LYS A 472 -29.11 -11.90 -30.59
CA LYS A 472 -29.77 -10.63 -30.95
C LYS A 472 -30.90 -10.23 -29.99
N SER A 473 -30.94 -8.93 -29.67
CA SER A 473 -32.07 -8.00 -29.45
C SER A 473 -33.39 -8.49 -28.83
N SER A 474 -33.73 -7.93 -27.67
CA SER A 474 -35.08 -7.35 -27.38
C SER A 474 -35.05 -6.42 -26.15
N SER A 475 -35.30 -5.12 -26.39
CA SER A 475 -35.80 -4.02 -25.55
C SER A 475 -35.47 -3.91 -24.03
N PRO A 476 -35.04 -2.71 -23.55
CA PRO A 476 -34.60 -2.49 -22.17
C PRO A 476 -35.75 -2.14 -21.21
N GLN A 477 -35.75 -2.76 -20.03
CA GLN A 477 -36.37 -2.21 -18.83
C GLN A 477 -35.27 -1.94 -17.79
N LYS A 478 -35.23 -0.68 -17.34
CA LYS A 478 -34.22 -0.07 -16.43
C LYS A 478 -34.03 -0.86 -15.12
N PRO A 479 -32.80 -0.86 -14.58
CA PRO A 479 -32.64 -0.60 -13.15
C PRO A 479 -31.61 0.51 -12.86
N ARG A 480 -32.14 1.51 -12.14
CA ARG A 480 -31.59 2.40 -11.09
C ARG A 480 -30.12 2.85 -11.16
N TYR A 481 -30.02 4.18 -11.32
CA TYR A 481 -28.88 5.07 -11.08
C TYR A 481 -28.08 4.70 -9.81
N ARG A 482 -26.75 4.64 -9.96
CA ARG A 482 -25.80 4.94 -8.89
C ARG A 482 -25.58 6.45 -8.95
N ASP A 483 -26.08 7.16 -7.96
CA ASP A 483 -25.67 8.55 -7.70
C ASP A 483 -24.35 8.49 -6.93
N THR A 484 -23.26 8.82 -7.60
CA THR A 484 -22.00 9.22 -6.97
C THR A 484 -22.05 10.73 -6.81
N ASP A 485 -22.45 11.18 -5.62
CA ASP A 485 -22.28 12.57 -5.20
C ASP A 485 -20.84 12.78 -4.73
N GLU A 486 -20.24 13.83 -5.28
CA GLU A 486 -18.99 14.46 -4.89
C GLU A 486 -19.17 15.17 -3.54
N SER A 487 -18.22 14.99 -2.60
CA SER A 487 -17.65 16.03 -1.74
C SER A 487 -16.88 15.41 -0.57
N ASP A 488 -15.68 15.96 -0.33
CA ASP A 488 -14.91 15.97 0.93
C ASP A 488 -14.42 14.63 1.48
N VAL A 489 -13.24 14.23 0.99
CA VAL A 489 -12.39 13.26 1.68
C VAL A 489 -11.74 13.98 2.86
N SER A 490 -12.22 13.71 4.08
CA SER A 490 -11.71 14.35 5.30
C SER A 490 -10.41 13.68 5.76
N ASP A 491 -9.34 14.47 5.74
CA ASP A 491 -8.07 14.41 6.47
C ASP A 491 -7.23 13.12 6.44
N ILE A 492 -7.69 11.97 5.93
CA ILE A 492 -6.89 10.73 5.80
C ILE A 492 -6.38 10.50 4.37
N ALA A 493 -6.96 11.18 3.37
CA ALA A 493 -6.60 11.06 1.96
C ALA A 493 -5.66 12.15 1.44
N ASP A 494 -5.10 12.98 2.34
CA ASP A 494 -4.11 14.01 1.98
C ASP A 494 -2.75 13.43 1.53
N TYR A 495 -2.68 12.12 1.28
CA TYR A 495 -1.51 11.46 0.74
C TYR A 495 -1.26 11.75 -0.75
N LEU A 496 -2.21 12.32 -1.50
CA LEU A 496 -2.13 12.29 -2.99
C LEU A 496 -2.48 13.58 -3.73
N SER A 497 -2.57 14.75 -3.09
CA SER A 497 -2.79 16.00 -3.82
C SER A 497 -1.78 17.06 -3.45
N ASP A 498 -0.75 17.19 -4.28
CA ASP A 498 -0.22 18.51 -4.63
C ASP A 498 0.45 18.45 -6.01
N ASP A 499 0.03 19.39 -6.86
CA ASP A 499 0.46 19.56 -8.25
C ASP A 499 1.97 19.82 -8.34
N CYS A 500 2.69 18.92 -9.00
CA CYS A 500 4.05 19.18 -9.47
C CYS A 500 4.13 18.81 -10.95
N SER A 501 3.96 19.84 -11.79
CA SER A 501 4.20 19.83 -13.22
C SER A 501 5.69 19.61 -13.52
N ASP A 502 5.96 18.74 -14.50
CA ASP A 502 7.24 18.52 -15.18
C ASP A 502 8.32 17.76 -14.39
N LEU A 503 8.18 16.42 -14.32
CA LEU A 503 9.31 15.53 -14.03
C LEU A 503 9.81 14.92 -15.34
N GLU A 504 11.07 15.18 -15.64
CA GLU A 504 11.81 14.65 -16.79
C GLU A 504 11.82 13.12 -16.79
N GLU A 505 11.70 12.51 -17.99
CA GLU A 505 11.79 11.07 -18.22
C GLU A 505 13.18 10.55 -17.79
N GLY A 506 13.29 10.07 -16.54
CA GLY A 506 14.47 9.34 -16.08
C GLY A 506 14.60 7.99 -16.79
N PRO A 507 15.81 7.38 -16.81
CA PRO A 507 16.05 6.12 -17.52
C PRO A 507 15.16 5.00 -16.98
N GLY A 508 14.71 4.13 -17.89
CA GLY A 508 13.86 2.99 -17.58
C GLY A 508 14.59 1.93 -16.76
N VAL A 509 13.81 1.10 -16.08
CA VAL A 509 14.31 0.02 -15.22
C VAL A 509 13.56 -1.27 -15.54
N LEU A 510 14.30 -2.37 -15.66
CA LEU A 510 13.72 -3.69 -15.91
C LEU A 510 13.70 -4.52 -14.63
N ASP A 511 12.52 -4.81 -14.10
CA ASP A 511 12.33 -5.80 -13.05
C ASP A 511 12.15 -7.18 -13.67
N VAL A 512 12.88 -8.16 -13.14
CA VAL A 512 12.81 -9.57 -13.49
C VAL A 512 12.46 -10.37 -12.25
N ILE A 513 11.34 -11.07 -12.28
CA ILE A 513 10.74 -11.70 -11.10
C ILE A 513 10.54 -13.19 -11.36
N MET A 514 10.94 -14.01 -10.39
CA MET A 514 10.61 -15.44 -10.35
C MET A 514 10.13 -15.83 -8.97
N GLN A 515 9.05 -16.59 -8.90
CA GLN A 515 8.39 -16.96 -7.64
C GLN A 515 8.48 -18.47 -7.38
N PHE A 516 8.49 -18.83 -6.10
CA PHE A 516 8.60 -20.21 -5.62
C PHE A 516 7.65 -20.48 -4.46
N ASN A 517 7.08 -21.68 -4.46
CA ASN A 517 6.13 -22.16 -3.46
C ASN A 517 4.92 -21.23 -3.34
N THR A 518 4.29 -20.85 -4.46
CA THR A 518 3.12 -19.95 -4.44
C THR A 518 1.78 -20.68 -4.40
N SER A 519 1.77 -22.00 -4.40
CA SER A 519 0.55 -22.82 -4.53
C SER A 519 -0.50 -22.64 -3.42
N HIS A 520 -0.08 -22.22 -2.21
CA HIS A 520 -0.95 -21.96 -1.07
C HIS A 520 -1.38 -20.50 -0.95
N ILE A 521 -0.89 -19.63 -1.83
CA ILE A 521 -1.26 -18.22 -1.86
C ILE A 521 -2.57 -18.08 -2.65
N SER A 522 -3.45 -17.21 -2.18
CA SER A 522 -4.67 -16.87 -2.89
C SER A 522 -4.37 -16.16 -4.22
N ASP A 523 -5.20 -16.41 -5.25
CA ASP A 523 -5.02 -15.85 -6.60
C ASP A 523 -5.15 -14.31 -6.65
N ASP A 524 -5.66 -13.67 -5.59
CA ASP A 524 -5.76 -12.22 -5.43
C ASP A 524 -4.47 -11.55 -4.94
N HIS A 525 -3.50 -12.35 -4.45
CA HIS A 525 -2.19 -11.86 -4.07
C HIS A 525 -1.31 -11.68 -5.30
N THR A 526 -1.01 -10.43 -5.60
CA THR A 526 -0.27 -9.99 -6.77
C THR A 526 0.85 -9.03 -6.40
N ILE A 527 1.88 -8.97 -7.23
CA ILE A 527 2.85 -7.88 -7.22
C ILE A 527 2.35 -6.83 -8.21
N ASP A 528 1.93 -5.69 -7.71
CA ASP A 528 1.30 -4.62 -8.48
C ASP A 528 2.33 -3.56 -8.85
N TYR A 529 2.27 -3.04 -10.08
CA TYR A 529 3.01 -1.87 -10.51
C TYR A 529 2.03 -0.72 -10.65
N VAL A 530 2.25 0.31 -9.84
CA VAL A 530 1.30 1.40 -9.66
C VAL A 530 1.93 2.74 -10.01
N ASN A 531 1.17 3.62 -10.66
CA ASN A 531 1.49 5.05 -10.74
C ASN A 531 0.79 5.75 -9.57
N PRO A 532 1.53 6.22 -8.55
CA PRO A 532 0.91 6.87 -7.38
C PRO A 532 0.11 8.13 -7.72
N LYS A 533 0.37 8.77 -8.87
CA LYS A 533 -0.31 10.00 -9.30
C LYS A 533 -1.68 9.78 -9.94
N GLU A 534 -2.09 8.54 -10.18
CA GLU A 534 -3.32 8.21 -10.91
C GLU A 534 -4.37 7.56 -9.99
N GLN A 535 -5.63 7.98 -10.14
CA GLN A 535 -6.75 7.63 -9.24
C GLN A 535 -7.20 6.15 -9.34
N ASP A 536 -6.73 5.43 -10.36
CA ASP A 536 -6.79 3.96 -10.52
C ASP A 536 -5.43 3.46 -11.06
N GLY A 537 -4.34 3.89 -10.43
CA GLY A 537 -3.00 3.80 -10.98
C GLY A 537 -2.38 2.41 -11.11
N VAL A 538 -3.12 1.31 -10.92
CA VAL A 538 -2.58 -0.04 -11.13
C VAL A 538 -2.42 -0.31 -12.63
N LEU A 539 -1.18 -0.40 -13.08
CA LEU A 539 -0.83 -0.59 -14.50
C LEU A 539 -0.63 -2.06 -14.84
N ILE A 540 0.08 -2.79 -13.98
CA ILE A 540 0.45 -4.20 -14.21
C ILE A 540 0.24 -4.96 -12.90
N GLN A 541 -0.32 -6.17 -12.99
CA GLN A 541 -0.47 -7.10 -11.87
C GLN A 541 0.23 -8.41 -12.21
N VAL A 542 1.29 -8.73 -11.48
CA VAL A 542 2.02 -9.98 -11.63
C VAL A 542 1.38 -11.04 -10.73
N PRO A 543 0.81 -12.12 -11.31
CA PRO A 543 0.16 -13.16 -10.53
C PRO A 543 1.19 -14.04 -9.83
N SER A 544 0.82 -14.59 -8.67
CA SER A 544 1.63 -15.57 -7.94
C SER A 544 1.66 -16.92 -8.66
N LYS A 545 2.73 -17.20 -9.42
CA LYS A 545 2.88 -18.44 -10.21
C LYS A 545 4.30 -19.02 -10.13
N ASP A 546 4.37 -20.30 -9.78
CA ASP A 546 5.59 -21.10 -9.72
C ASP A 546 6.21 -21.35 -11.11
N ASN A 547 7.53 -21.30 -11.21
CA ASN A 547 8.33 -21.48 -12.44
C ASN A 547 7.90 -20.56 -13.61
N HIS A 548 7.44 -19.35 -13.30
CA HIS A 548 7.22 -18.31 -14.29
C HIS A 548 8.28 -17.22 -14.14
N LEU A 549 8.88 -16.81 -15.25
CA LEU A 549 9.72 -15.61 -15.29
C LEU A 549 8.89 -14.44 -15.79
N CYS A 550 8.80 -13.40 -14.97
CA CYS A 550 8.12 -12.17 -15.31
C CYS A 550 9.15 -11.08 -15.62
N LEU A 551 8.94 -10.37 -16.73
CA LEU A 551 9.70 -9.16 -17.07
C LEU A 551 8.73 -7.97 -17.01
N VAL A 552 9.11 -6.93 -16.29
CA VAL A 552 8.35 -5.67 -16.20
C VAL A 552 9.29 -4.51 -16.43
N PHE A 553 9.07 -3.77 -17.52
CA PHE A 553 9.72 -2.49 -17.75
C PHE A 553 8.93 -1.40 -17.03
N LYS A 554 9.61 -0.60 -16.20
CA LYS A 554 9.01 0.52 -15.48
C LYS A 554 9.85 1.78 -15.64
N ASN A 555 9.18 2.92 -15.68
CA ASN A 555 9.82 4.23 -15.62
C ASN A 555 9.91 4.71 -14.15
N VAL A 556 10.46 5.91 -13.95
CA VAL A 556 10.63 6.52 -12.62
C VAL A 556 9.31 6.86 -11.91
N THR A 557 8.19 6.93 -12.62
CA THR A 557 6.88 7.27 -12.03
C THR A 557 6.13 6.04 -11.53
N VAL A 558 6.56 4.84 -11.92
CA VAL A 558 5.89 3.58 -11.57
C VAL A 558 6.61 2.89 -10.40
N THR A 559 5.85 2.56 -9.36
CA THR A 559 6.34 1.90 -8.14
C THR A 559 5.86 0.46 -8.08
N ARG A 560 6.74 -0.45 -7.66
CA ARG A 560 6.39 -1.85 -7.38
C ARG A 560 5.85 -1.96 -5.95
N LEU A 561 4.67 -2.56 -5.83
CA LEU A 561 3.92 -2.74 -4.60
C LEU A 561 3.56 -4.23 -4.41
N HIS A 562 4.00 -4.81 -3.31
CA HIS A 562 3.57 -6.11 -2.83
C HIS A 562 2.54 -5.91 -1.73
N LYS A 563 1.33 -6.44 -1.93
CA LYS A 563 0.24 -6.35 -0.96
C LYS A 563 0.59 -7.01 0.37
N TYR A 564 -0.08 -6.58 1.42
CA TYR A 564 0.01 -7.24 2.71
C TYR A 564 -0.41 -8.71 2.63
N VAL A 565 0.39 -9.58 3.23
CA VAL A 565 0.10 -11.01 3.34
C VAL A 565 -0.63 -11.25 4.66
N ASN A 566 -1.89 -11.66 4.59
CA ASN A 566 -2.74 -11.92 5.76
C ASN A 566 -2.44 -13.27 6.44
N HIS A 567 -3.07 -13.51 7.59
CA HIS A 567 -2.88 -14.71 8.41
C HIS A 567 -3.37 -16.03 7.79
N TYR A 568 -4.13 -16.00 6.69
CA TYR A 568 -4.47 -17.22 5.96
C TYR A 568 -3.30 -17.81 5.18
N CYS A 569 -2.24 -17.02 4.94
CA CYS A 569 -0.98 -17.53 4.41
C CYS A 569 -0.18 -18.22 5.53
N THR A 570 -0.31 -19.54 5.62
CA THR A 570 0.28 -20.34 6.71
C THR A 570 1.73 -20.76 6.49
N ASP A 571 2.22 -20.70 5.24
CA ASP A 571 3.56 -21.16 4.84
C ASP A 571 4.35 -20.05 4.13
N TYR A 572 5.67 -20.21 4.08
CA TYR A 572 6.54 -19.29 3.35
C TYR A 572 6.42 -19.44 1.84
N PHE A 573 6.51 -18.32 1.15
CA PHE A 573 6.76 -18.27 -0.30
C PHE A 573 7.95 -17.34 -0.59
N TYR A 574 8.51 -17.47 -1.78
CA TYR A 574 9.78 -16.84 -2.10
C TYR A 574 9.72 -16.12 -3.43
N ASN A 575 10.39 -14.96 -3.48
CA ASN A 575 10.49 -14.15 -4.68
C ASN A 575 11.96 -13.87 -4.96
N LEU A 576 12.47 -14.31 -6.11
CA LEU A 576 13.71 -13.77 -6.65
C LEU A 576 13.35 -12.50 -7.43
N ILE A 577 13.83 -11.36 -6.95
CA ILE A 577 13.63 -10.07 -7.58
C ILE A 577 14.97 -9.56 -8.07
N CYS A 578 15.10 -9.37 -9.37
CA CYS A 578 16.24 -8.71 -9.99
C CYS A 578 15.77 -7.38 -10.60
N THR A 579 16.55 -6.33 -10.45
CA THR A 579 16.25 -5.02 -11.04
C THR A 579 17.47 -4.57 -11.83
N TYR A 580 17.34 -4.46 -13.16
CA TYR A 580 18.40 -4.07 -14.07
C TYR A 580 18.21 -2.62 -14.52
N TYR A 581 19.31 -1.89 -14.58
CA TYR A 581 19.36 -0.49 -14.95
C TYR A 581 20.17 -0.36 -16.24
N GLU A 582 19.62 0.42 -17.17
CA GLU A 582 20.32 0.83 -18.38
C GLU A 582 21.51 1.75 -18.07
N ASP A 583 22.36 1.86 -19.08
CA ASP A 583 23.49 2.78 -19.16
C ASP A 583 23.12 4.27 -19.23
#